data_AF-A0A368T044-F1
#
_entry.id   AF-A0A368T044-F1
#
_cell.length_a   1.000
_cell.length_b   1.000
_cell.length_c   1.000
_cell.angle_alpha   90.00
_cell.angle_beta   90.00
_cell.angle_gamma   90.00
#
_symmetry.space_group_name_H-M   'P 1'
#
loop_
_entity.id
_entity.type
_entity.pdbx_description
1 polymer ?
#
loop_
_entity_poly.entity_id
_entity_poly.type
_entity_poly.pdbx_seq_one_letter_code
_entity_poly.pdbx_strand_id
1 'polypeptide(L)'
;MNSADEHPVLGDQPEGGTLAERTSHRGRWTSWVGVVVMIAGFTAAGLGLTLGPSWALVVGGSVAFLAGGAAALALGILRDVVLDEPRTEREEPHTTPLHREPATDPVRTRPQPPR
;
A
#
# COMPACT_ATOMS: atom_id res chain seq x y z
N MET A 1 -41.42 -14.15 -36.37
CA MET A 1 -40.39 -13.10 -36.56
C MET A 1 -40.65 -12.01 -35.53
N ASN A 2 -39.82 -11.74 -34.52
CA ASN A 2 -38.90 -12.56 -33.73
C ASN A 2 -38.96 -11.88 -32.34
N SER A 3 -39.45 -12.58 -31.31
CA SER A 3 -39.56 -12.08 -29.93
C SER A 3 -38.33 -12.47 -29.10
N ALA A 4 -37.17 -12.47 -29.75
CA ALA A 4 -35.86 -12.70 -29.18
C ALA A 4 -35.12 -11.39 -29.48
N ASP A 5 -34.58 -10.62 -28.54
CA ASP A 5 -33.45 -11.00 -27.70
C ASP A 5 -33.28 -9.98 -26.55
N GLU A 6 -34.22 -9.85 -25.63
CA GLU A 6 -33.94 -9.15 -24.36
C GLU A 6 -33.22 -10.12 -23.42
N HIS A 7 -31.91 -10.26 -23.64
CA HIS A 7 -31.03 -10.86 -22.64
C HIS A 7 -30.96 -9.90 -21.45
N PRO A 8 -31.44 -10.28 -20.24
CA PRO A 8 -31.00 -9.58 -19.05
C PRO A 8 -29.48 -9.73 -19.02
N VAL A 9 -28.76 -8.60 -19.12
CA VAL A 9 -27.33 -8.53 -18.81
C VAL A 9 -27.23 -8.76 -17.30
N LEU A 10 -27.34 -10.03 -16.92
CA LEU A 10 -26.87 -10.53 -15.64
C LEU A 10 -25.36 -10.41 -15.74
N GLY A 11 -24.84 -9.33 -15.15
CA GLY A 11 -23.43 -9.20 -14.90
C GLY A 11 -23.04 -10.28 -13.89
N ASP A 12 -22.82 -11.49 -14.38
CA ASP A 12 -21.91 -12.44 -13.77
C ASP A 12 -20.53 -11.80 -13.92
N GLN A 13 -20.24 -10.83 -13.05
CA GLN A 13 -18.88 -10.52 -12.67
C GLN A 13 -18.44 -11.72 -11.85
N PRO A 14 -17.63 -12.65 -12.39
CA PRO A 14 -16.84 -13.48 -11.52
C PRO A 14 -16.03 -12.48 -10.71
N GLU A 15 -16.39 -12.34 -9.43
CA GLU A 15 -15.65 -11.60 -8.41
C GLU A 15 -14.29 -12.29 -8.25
N GLY A 16 -13.45 -12.14 -9.28
CA GLY A 16 -12.08 -12.60 -9.39
C GLY A 16 -11.15 -11.80 -8.48
N GLY A 17 -11.68 -11.22 -7.41
CA GLY A 17 -10.92 -10.59 -6.33
C GLY A 17 -10.79 -11.48 -5.10
N THR A 18 -11.38 -12.68 -5.07
CA THR A 18 -11.18 -13.61 -3.94
C THR A 18 -9.87 -14.40 -4.03
N LEU A 19 -9.14 -14.29 -5.16
CA LEU A 19 -7.81 -14.86 -5.39
C LEU A 19 -6.80 -13.87 -6.00
N ALA A 20 -7.21 -12.64 -6.35
CA ALA A 20 -6.28 -11.59 -6.78
C ALA A 20 -5.48 -11.10 -5.58
N GLU A 21 -4.16 -11.22 -5.70
CA GLU A 21 -3.12 -10.91 -4.74
C GLU A 21 -3.51 -11.07 -3.26
N ARG A 22 -2.97 -12.10 -2.61
CA ARG A 22 -2.60 -11.90 -1.20
C ARG A 22 -1.59 -10.77 -1.20
N THR A 23 -2.06 -9.54 -1.03
CA THR A 23 -1.27 -8.40 -0.58
C THR A 23 -0.55 -8.90 0.67
N SER A 24 0.69 -9.33 0.48
CA SER A 24 1.53 -9.78 1.57
C SER A 24 1.91 -8.51 2.31
N HIS A 25 1.00 -8.03 3.17
CA HIS A 25 1.11 -6.84 4.02
C HIS A 25 2.29 -6.90 5.01
N ARG A 26 3.22 -7.82 4.83
CA ARG A 26 4.37 -8.05 5.70
C ARG A 26 5.59 -7.23 5.30
N GLY A 27 5.49 -6.35 4.30
CA GLY A 27 6.63 -5.59 3.80
C GLY A 27 7.68 -6.50 3.13
N ARG A 28 8.62 -5.90 2.43
CA ARG A 28 9.75 -6.57 1.78
C ARG A 28 10.58 -7.27 2.85
N TRP A 29 10.85 -8.56 2.66
CA TRP A 29 11.63 -9.39 3.59
C TRP A 29 13.00 -8.79 3.97
N THR A 30 13.58 -7.96 3.09
CA THR A 30 14.84 -7.25 3.34
C THR A 30 14.76 -6.27 4.52
N SER A 31 13.58 -5.66 4.73
CA SER A 31 13.32 -4.70 5.81
C SER A 31 13.33 -5.36 7.19
N TRP A 32 12.86 -6.60 7.27
CA TRP A 32 12.85 -7.40 8.50
C TRP A 32 14.24 -7.68 9.06
N VAL A 33 15.27 -7.76 8.21
CA VAL A 33 16.64 -7.98 8.65
C VAL A 33 17.10 -6.83 9.57
N GLY A 34 16.82 -5.58 9.18
CA GLY A 34 17.13 -4.41 10.00
C GLY A 34 16.40 -4.44 11.34
N VAL A 35 15.11 -4.79 11.33
CA VAL A 35 14.27 -4.88 12.55
C VAL A 35 14.81 -5.93 13.52
N VAL A 36 15.16 -7.12 13.04
CA VAL A 36 15.69 -8.20 13.89
C VAL A 36 17.02 -7.81 14.53
N VAL A 37 17.92 -7.16 13.77
CA VAL A 37 19.19 -6.66 14.29
C VAL A 37 18.97 -5.62 15.39
N MET A 38 18.02 -4.69 15.19
CA MET A 38 17.65 -3.72 16.21
C MET A 38 17.13 -4.41 17.48
N ILE A 39 16.15 -5.30 17.35
CA ILE A 39 15.59 -6.02 18.50
C ILE A 39 16.70 -6.75 19.26
N ALA A 40 17.57 -7.49 18.57
CA ALA A 40 18.68 -8.20 19.19
C ALA A 40 19.65 -7.27 19.93
N GLY A 41 20.03 -6.14 19.32
CA GLY A 41 20.90 -5.14 19.95
C GLY A 41 20.28 -4.54 21.21
N PHE A 42 19.00 -4.17 21.14
CA PHE A 42 18.26 -3.61 22.28
C PHE A 42 18.10 -4.63 23.42
N THR A 43 17.73 -5.87 23.10
CA THR A 43 17.61 -6.95 24.10
C THR A 43 18.96 -7.24 24.76
N ALA A 44 20.05 -7.29 23.99
CA ALA A 44 21.40 -7.48 24.55
C ALA A 44 21.82 -6.32 25.47
N ALA A 45 21.54 -5.07 25.07
CA ALA A 45 21.81 -3.91 25.93
C ALA A 45 20.97 -3.96 27.22
N GLY A 46 19.67 -4.26 27.11
CA GLY A 46 18.78 -4.38 28.27
C GLY A 46 19.20 -5.47 29.24
N LEU A 47 19.57 -6.66 28.74
CA LEU A 47 20.15 -7.75 29.55
C LEU A 47 21.46 -7.32 30.23
N GLY A 48 22.29 -6.55 29.52
CA GLY A 48 23.52 -6.00 30.07
C GLY A 48 23.31 -5.00 31.21
N LEU A 49 22.16 -4.31 31.25
CA LEU A 49 21.76 -3.48 32.39
C LEU A 49 21.23 -4.31 33.57
N THR A 50 20.48 -5.40 33.33
CA THR A 50 19.77 -6.13 34.38
C THR A 50 20.60 -7.20 35.09
N LEU A 51 21.57 -7.83 34.42
CA LEU A 51 22.38 -8.92 34.99
C LEU A 51 23.62 -8.43 35.78
N GLY A 52 23.62 -7.15 36.17
CA GLY A 52 24.79 -6.42 36.66
C GLY A 52 25.39 -5.59 35.52
N PRO A 53 25.69 -4.29 35.73
CA PRO A 53 25.99 -3.34 34.66
C PRO A 53 27.26 -3.71 33.90
N SER A 54 27.08 -4.55 32.90
CA SER A 54 28.10 -5.00 31.97
C SER A 54 28.15 -3.97 30.85
N TRP A 55 28.84 -2.85 31.12
CA TRP A 55 28.93 -1.71 30.21
C TRP A 55 29.37 -2.09 28.79
N ALA A 56 30.16 -3.16 28.63
CA ALA A 56 30.51 -3.72 27.32
C ALA A 56 29.29 -4.23 26.52
N LEU A 57 28.37 -4.96 27.16
CA LEU A 57 27.14 -5.42 26.51
C LEU A 57 26.19 -4.25 26.22
N VAL A 58 26.13 -3.27 27.11
CA VAL A 58 25.32 -2.06 26.92
C VAL A 58 25.80 -1.26 25.71
N VAL A 59 27.11 -0.98 25.62
CA VAL A 59 27.69 -0.25 24.50
C VAL A 59 27.58 -1.07 23.21
N GLY A 60 27.94 -2.35 23.24
CA GLY A 60 27.86 -3.23 22.08
C GLY A 60 26.44 -3.37 21.53
N GLY A 61 25.46 -3.63 22.40
CA GLY A 61 24.05 -3.70 22.04
C GLY A 61 23.49 -2.38 21.51
N SER A 62 23.91 -1.24 22.10
CA SER A 62 23.50 0.08 21.62
C SER A 62 24.07 0.40 20.23
N VAL A 63 25.35 0.09 19.99
CA VAL A 63 25.98 0.26 18.67
C VAL A 63 25.29 -0.62 17.64
N ALA A 64 25.00 -1.88 17.97
CA ALA A 64 24.27 -2.80 17.09
C ALA A 64 22.86 -2.28 16.76
N PHE A 65 22.14 -1.76 17.76
CA PHE A 65 20.82 -1.15 17.56
C PHE A 65 20.88 0.06 16.62
N LEU A 66 21.83 0.97 16.85
CA LEU A 66 21.99 2.18 16.03
C LEU A 66 22.41 1.83 14.60
N ALA A 67 23.32 0.86 14.42
CA ALA A 67 23.74 0.39 13.11
C ALA A 67 22.57 -0.28 12.35
N GLY A 68 21.78 -1.12 13.04
CA GLY A 68 20.58 -1.73 12.50
C GLY A 68 19.52 -0.69 12.10
N GLY A 69 19.32 0.33 12.94
CA GLY A 69 18.42 1.45 12.64
C GLY A 69 18.87 2.28 11.45
N ALA A 70 20.16 2.62 11.37
CA ALA A 70 20.72 3.34 10.24
C ALA A 70 20.59 2.54 8.93
N ALA A 71 20.89 1.24 8.96
CA ALA A 71 20.72 0.35 7.82
C ALA A 71 19.24 0.23 7.40
N ALA A 72 18.32 0.09 8.35
CA ALA A 72 16.89 0.01 8.08
C ALA A 72 16.36 1.30 7.40
N LEU A 73 16.79 2.47 7.89
CA LEU A 73 16.47 3.76 7.28
C LEU A 73 17.04 3.85 5.86
N ALA A 74 18.31 3.48 5.66
CA ALA A 74 18.95 3.50 4.35
C ALA A 74 18.30 2.55 3.33
N LEU A 75 17.82 1.39 3.80
CA LEU A 75 17.12 0.40 2.98
C LEU A 75 15.63 0.73 2.77
N GLY A 76 15.16 1.87 3.29
CA GLY A 76 13.81 2.37 3.04
C GLY A 76 12.71 1.64 3.80
N ILE A 77 12.95 1.24 5.05
CA ILE A 77 11.94 0.61 5.92
C ILE A 77 10.63 1.42 6.01
N LEU A 78 10.72 2.75 5.97
CA LEU A 78 9.53 3.60 6.01
C LEU A 78 8.74 3.55 4.71
N ARG A 79 9.41 3.39 3.56
CA ARG A 79 8.74 3.15 2.28
C ARG A 79 8.08 1.77 2.33
N ASP A 80 8.75 0.78 2.89
CA ASP A 80 8.27 -0.59 2.96
C ASP A 80 6.96 -0.80 3.75
N VAL A 81 6.67 0.06 4.74
CA VAL A 81 5.45 -0.04 5.57
C VAL A 81 4.39 0.98 5.17
N VAL A 82 4.79 2.15 4.66
CA VAL A 82 3.87 3.28 4.40
C VAL A 82 3.54 3.43 2.90
N LEU A 83 4.43 2.97 2.03
CA LEU A 83 4.31 3.14 0.58
C LEU A 83 4.53 1.78 -0.09
N ASP A 84 3.43 1.05 -0.33
CA ASP A 84 3.48 -0.09 -1.25
C ASP A 84 4.22 0.31 -2.53
N GLU A 85 5.02 -0.61 -3.06
CA GLU A 85 5.72 -0.42 -4.32
C GLU A 85 4.69 0.08 -5.34
N PRO A 86 4.97 1.18 -6.08
CA PRO A 86 3.95 1.85 -6.87
C PRO A 86 3.31 0.83 -7.79
N ARG A 87 2.03 0.53 -7.51
CA ARG A 87 1.20 -0.37 -8.28
C ARG A 87 1.40 -0.05 -9.76
N THR A 88 2.10 -0.96 -10.45
CA THR A 88 2.32 -0.86 -11.90
C THR A 88 1.07 -1.31 -12.66
N GLU A 89 0.06 -1.78 -11.91
CA GLU A 89 -1.27 -2.02 -12.41
C GLU A 89 -1.86 -0.72 -12.95
N ARG A 90 -2.27 -0.78 -14.21
CA ARG A 90 -2.93 0.31 -14.92
C ARG A 90 -4.16 0.67 -14.10
N GLU A 91 -4.21 1.91 -13.62
CA GLU A 91 -5.39 2.45 -12.93
C GLU A 91 -6.63 2.13 -13.78
N GLU A 92 -7.49 1.23 -13.28
CA GLU A 92 -8.67 0.84 -14.03
C GLU A 92 -9.50 2.09 -14.30
N PRO A 93 -10.03 2.29 -15.53
CA PRO A 93 -10.82 3.47 -15.86
C PRO A 93 -12.01 3.60 -14.89
N HIS A 94 -11.85 4.44 -13.86
CA HIS A 94 -12.89 4.69 -12.88
C HIS A 94 -14.03 5.40 -13.61
N THR A 95 -15.21 4.78 -13.63
CA THR A 95 -16.46 5.33 -14.18
C THR A 95 -17.04 6.45 -13.30
N THR A 96 -16.20 7.17 -12.57
CA THR A 96 -16.59 8.32 -11.77
C THR A 96 -16.98 9.46 -12.72
N PRO A 97 -18.15 10.11 -12.55
CA PRO A 97 -18.67 11.10 -13.52
C PRO A 97 -17.84 12.38 -13.70
N LEU A 98 -16.71 12.54 -13.00
CA LEU A 98 -15.87 13.74 -13.00
C LEU A 98 -15.02 13.92 -14.27
N HIS A 99 -14.78 12.86 -15.03
CA HIS A 99 -14.02 12.92 -16.30
C HIS A 99 -14.90 12.89 -17.54
N ARG A 100 -16.23 12.97 -17.37
CA ARG A 100 -17.12 13.28 -18.48
C ARG A 100 -16.89 14.75 -18.82
N GLU A 101 -16.09 15.02 -19.84
CA GLU A 101 -16.22 16.29 -20.55
C GLU A 101 -17.71 16.47 -20.84
N PRO A 102 -18.33 17.59 -20.40
CA PRO A 102 -19.75 17.79 -20.57
C PRO A 102 -20.05 17.66 -22.06
N ALA A 103 -20.64 16.53 -22.43
CA ALA A 103 -21.11 16.28 -23.77
C ALA A 103 -21.98 17.48 -24.11
N THR A 104 -21.57 18.22 -25.13
CA THR A 104 -22.23 19.43 -25.63
C THR A 104 -23.74 19.26 -25.54
N ASP A 105 -24.34 19.89 -24.53
CA ASP A 105 -25.75 19.74 -24.23
C ASP A 105 -26.55 20.45 -25.34
N PRO A 106 -27.27 19.72 -26.22
CA PRO A 106 -28.04 20.35 -27.30
C PRO A 106 -29.23 21.16 -26.76
N VAL A 107 -29.53 21.08 -25.45
CA VAL A 107 -30.59 21.84 -24.81
C VAL A 107 -30.23 23.33 -24.66
N ARG A 108 -28.95 23.71 -24.71
CA ARG A 108 -28.52 25.12 -24.58
C ARG A 108 -28.81 25.99 -25.82
N THR A 109 -29.18 25.39 -26.95
CA THR A 109 -29.38 26.10 -28.22
C THR A 109 -30.83 26.34 -28.63
N ARG A 110 -31.84 26.06 -27.79
CA ARG A 110 -33.22 26.46 -28.14
C ARG A 110 -33.42 27.97 -27.94
N PRO A 111 -33.86 28.71 -28.97
CA PRO A 111 -34.31 30.09 -28.80
C PRO A 111 -35.51 30.11 -27.84
N GLN A 112 -35.42 30.95 -26.80
CA GLN A 112 -36.56 31.27 -25.95
C GLN A 112 -37.64 31.98 -26.80
N PRO A 113 -38.91 31.55 -26.77
CA PRO A 113 -39.97 32.27 -27.47
C PRO A 113 -40.18 33.66 -26.85
N PRO A 114 -40.48 34.69 -27.66
CA PRO A 114 -40.74 36.04 -27.15
C PRO A 114 -41.98 36.02 -26.24
N ARG A 115 -41.86 36.73 -25.12
CA ARG A 115 -42.93 36.91 -24.13
C ARG A 115 -44.11 37.71 -24.68
#